data_AF-A0A645FTB3-F1
#
_entry.id   AF-A0A645FTB3-F1
#
_cell.length_a   1.000
_cell.length_b   1.000
_cell.length_c   1.000
_cell.angle_alpha   90.00
_cell.angle_beta   90.00
_cell.angle_gamma   90.00
#
_symmetry.space_group_name_H-M   'P 1'
#
loop_
_entity.id
_entity.type
_entity.pdbx_description
1 polymer ?
#
loop_
_entity_poly.entity_id
_entity_poly.type
_entity_poly.pdbx_seq_one_letter_code
_entity_poly.pdbx_strand_id
1 'polypeptide(L)'
;MGNLWDGVTNAPRSEEFRQCNAYAKPACRDCWARLYCSGGCAANAYHAEGSITGVHEYGCKLFQKRVECALMMQVDRSLRSVPQG
;
A
#
# COMPACT_ATOMS: atom_id res chain seq x y z
N MET A 1 -5.10 19.23 8.93
CA MET A 1 -5.54 18.44 10.09
C MET A 1 -5.92 19.36 11.25
N GLY A 2 -5.13 20.40 11.56
CA GLY A 2 -5.40 21.38 12.60
C GLY A 2 -4.11 22.10 12.95
N ASN A 3 -3.95 22.55 14.20
CA ASN A 3 -2.69 23.06 14.73
C ASN A 3 -2.39 22.46 16.11
N LEU A 4 -1.20 22.70 16.66
CA LEU A 4 -0.76 22.10 17.91
C LEU A 4 -1.53 22.60 19.15
N TRP A 5 -2.07 23.81 19.10
CA TRP A 5 -2.74 24.46 20.23
C TRP A 5 -4.22 24.07 20.31
N ASP A 6 -4.90 24.04 19.17
CA ASP A 6 -6.33 23.75 19.06
C ASP A 6 -6.63 22.27 18.75
N GLY A 7 -5.60 21.46 18.53
CA GLY A 7 -5.72 20.06 18.18
C GLY A 7 -6.20 19.81 16.75
N VAL A 8 -6.83 18.64 16.53
CA VAL A 8 -7.32 18.22 15.21
C VAL A 8 -8.73 18.78 14.98
N THR A 9 -8.82 19.83 14.16
CA THR A 9 -10.08 20.55 13.87
C THR A 9 -10.65 20.21 12.49
N ASN A 10 -9.84 19.69 11.56
CA ASN A 10 -10.28 19.33 10.22
C ASN A 10 -10.69 17.85 10.16
N ALA A 11 -11.86 17.53 10.74
CA ALA A 11 -12.43 16.18 10.73
C ALA A 11 -12.70 15.63 9.31
N PRO A 12 -13.23 16.40 8.34
CA PRO A 12 -13.45 15.91 6.98
C PRO A 12 -12.17 15.40 6.32
N ARG A 13 -11.06 16.14 6.47
CA ARG A 13 -9.77 15.72 5.91
C ARG A 13 -9.21 14.50 6.65
N SER A 14 -9.39 14.41 7.96
CA SER A 14 -9.00 13.19 8.69
C SER A 14 -9.79 11.96 8.23
N GLU A 15 -11.07 12.12 7.90
CA GLU A 15 -11.89 11.04 7.36
C GLU A 15 -11.41 10.61 5.97
N GLU A 16 -11.08 11.57 5.10
CA GLU A 16 -10.52 11.28 3.77
C GLU A 16 -9.24 10.44 3.85
N PHE A 17 -8.32 10.79 4.77
CA PHE A 17 -7.12 9.98 5.01
C PHE A 17 -7.42 8.59 5.56
N ARG A 18 -8.50 8.41 6.34
CA ARG A 18 -8.92 7.10 6.85
C ARG A 18 -9.32 6.16 5.71
N GLN A 19 -9.81 6.70 4.59
CA GLN A 19 -10.14 5.95 3.37
C GLN A 19 -8.91 5.60 2.51
N CYS A 20 -7.69 6.03 2.89
CA CYS A 20 -6.46 5.70 2.16
C CYS A 20 -5.94 4.29 2.52
N ASN A 21 -6.74 3.26 2.26
CA ASN A 21 -6.41 1.88 2.58
C ASN A 21 -6.88 0.89 1.49
N ALA A 22 -6.34 -0.33 1.50
CA ALA A 22 -6.63 -1.37 0.51
C ALA A 22 -8.11 -1.80 0.41
N TYR A 23 -8.92 -1.59 1.46
CA TYR A 23 -10.33 -2.00 1.47
C TYR A 23 -11.24 -0.95 0.86
N ALA A 24 -10.89 0.33 0.99
CA ALA A 24 -11.67 1.45 0.47
C ALA A 24 -11.38 1.76 -1.00
N LYS A 25 -10.17 1.46 -1.50
CA LYS A 25 -9.76 1.75 -2.88
C LYS A 25 -10.30 0.71 -3.87
N PRO A 26 -11.15 1.07 -4.86
CA PRO A 26 -11.70 0.12 -5.83
C PRO A 26 -10.63 -0.66 -6.61
N ALA A 27 -9.54 0.01 -7.01
CA ALA A 27 -8.42 -0.60 -7.72
C ALA A 27 -7.68 -1.68 -6.90
N CYS A 28 -7.83 -1.67 -5.57
CA CYS A 28 -7.21 -2.66 -4.68
C CYS A 28 -8.08 -3.90 -4.46
N ARG A 29 -9.38 -3.86 -4.81
CA ARG A 29 -10.35 -4.93 -4.53
C ARG A 29 -9.88 -6.29 -5.08
N ASP A 30 -9.45 -6.28 -6.34
CA ASP A 30 -9.09 -7.49 -7.09
C ASP A 30 -7.55 -7.66 -7.22
N CYS A 31 -6.78 -6.89 -6.43
CA CYS A 31 -5.32 -6.95 -6.43
C CYS A 31 -4.80 -8.07 -5.52
N TRP A 32 -4.06 -9.02 -6.08
CA TRP A 32 -3.46 -10.14 -5.32
C TRP A 32 -2.49 -9.67 -4.23
N ALA A 33 -1.82 -8.54 -4.43
CA ALA A 33 -0.83 -8.00 -3.50
C ALA A 33 -1.42 -7.07 -2.43
N ARG A 34 -2.75 -6.89 -2.36
CA ARG A 34 -3.39 -5.86 -1.50
C ARG A 34 -3.04 -5.99 -0.02
N LEU A 35 -2.83 -7.21 0.47
CA LEU A 35 -2.44 -7.48 1.86
C LEU A 35 -0.94 -7.32 2.12
N TYR A 36 -0.12 -7.29 1.07
CA TYR A 36 1.31 -6.99 1.17
C TYR A 36 1.60 -5.49 1.12
N CYS A 37 0.80 -4.72 0.37
CA CYS A 37 1.04 -3.29 0.15
C CYS A 37 0.11 -2.35 0.94
N SER A 38 -0.95 -2.88 1.55
CA SER A 38 -1.93 -2.15 2.36
C SER A 38 -2.66 -0.98 1.67
N GLY A 39 -2.59 -0.87 0.34
CA GLY A 39 -3.25 0.18 -0.45
C GLY A 39 -2.30 1.27 -0.98
N GLY A 40 -1.00 1.13 -0.76
CA GLY A 40 0.03 1.99 -1.36
C GLY A 40 0.19 3.35 -0.69
N CYS A 41 0.86 4.27 -1.38
CA CYS A 41 1.26 5.58 -0.85
C CYS A 41 0.26 6.67 -1.25
N ALA A 42 -0.33 7.34 -0.26
CA ALA A 42 -1.25 8.47 -0.48
C ALA A 42 -0.59 9.67 -1.19
N ALA A 43 0.68 9.95 -0.89
CA ALA A 43 1.41 11.05 -1.54
C ALA A 43 1.62 10.79 -3.04
N ASN A 44 2.03 9.57 -3.42
CA ASN A 44 2.18 9.21 -4.82
C ASN A 44 0.85 9.21 -5.57
N ALA A 45 -0.23 8.75 -4.93
CA ALA A 45 -1.57 8.85 -5.51
C ALA A 45 -1.94 10.32 -5.79
N TYR A 46 -1.68 11.22 -4.84
CA TYR A 46 -1.93 12.65 -5.01
C TYR A 46 -1.09 13.26 -6.15
N HIS A 47 0.20 12.94 -6.23
CA HIS A 47 1.06 13.45 -7.30
C HIS A 47 0.73 12.89 -8.69
N ALA A 48 0.19 11.68 -8.77
CA ALA A 48 -0.16 11.03 -10.02
C ALA A 48 -1.56 11.41 -10.54
N GLU A 49 -2.55 11.51 -9.64
CA GLU A 49 -3.97 11.60 -10.00
C GLU A 49 -4.68 12.81 -9.36
N GLY A 50 -3.98 13.61 -8.54
CA GLY A 50 -4.57 14.75 -7.82
C GLY A 50 -5.43 14.35 -6.62
N SER A 51 -5.49 13.07 -6.27
CA SER A 51 -6.30 12.53 -5.17
C SER A 51 -5.51 11.56 -4.29
N ILE A 52 -5.62 11.69 -2.97
CA ILE A 52 -5.02 10.74 -2.01
C ILE A 52 -5.76 9.39 -1.96
N THR A 53 -7.02 9.37 -2.39
CA THR A 53 -7.84 8.14 -2.45
C THR A 53 -7.59 7.34 -3.73
N GLY A 54 -6.89 7.91 -4.72
CA GLY A 54 -6.46 7.24 -5.95
C GLY A 54 -5.32 6.22 -5.75
N VAL A 55 -4.73 5.76 -6.85
CA VAL A 55 -3.57 4.86 -6.83
C VAL A 55 -2.47 5.38 -7.75
N HIS A 56 -1.24 4.95 -7.53
CA HIS A 56 -0.15 5.21 -8.47
C HIS A 56 0.18 3.90 -9.20
N GLU A 57 -0.46 3.67 -10.36
CA GLU A 57 -0.45 2.37 -11.05
C GLU A 57 0.96 1.84 -11.32
N TYR A 58 1.87 2.70 -11.81
CA TYR A 58 3.27 2.33 -12.03
C TYR A 58 3.95 1.85 -10.74
N GLY A 59 3.72 2.57 -9.63
CA GLY A 59 4.21 2.17 -8.31
C GLY A 59 3.61 0.86 -7.81
N CYS A 60 2.33 0.60 -8.10
CA CYS A 60 1.66 -0.66 -7.79
C CYS A 60 2.32 -1.84 -8.51
N LYS A 61 2.58 -1.73 -9.82
CA LYS A 61 3.26 -2.77 -10.61
C LYS A 61 4.67 -3.04 -10.10
N LEU A 62 5.43 -1.99 -9.78
CA LEU A 62 6.77 -2.14 -9.22
C LEU A 62 6.75 -2.82 -7.85
N PHE A 63 5.76 -2.50 -7.00
CA PHE A 63 5.62 -3.14 -5.70
C PHE A 63 5.26 -4.63 -5.83
N GLN A 64 4.32 -4.98 -6.72
CA GLN A 64 3.97 -6.38 -7.00
C GLN A 64 5.21 -7.19 -7.38
N LYS A 65 6.07 -6.63 -8.25
CA LYS A 65 7.31 -7.30 -8.62
C LYS A 65 8.28 -7.48 -7.46
N ARG A 66 8.40 -6.49 -6.56
CA ARG A 66 9.21 -6.64 -5.35
C ARG A 66 8.68 -7.76 -4.44
N VAL A 67 7.36 -7.90 -4.32
CA VAL A 67 6.75 -8.99 -3.54
C VAL A 67 7.03 -10.35 -4.18
N GLU A 68 6.89 -10.48 -5.50
CA GLU A 68 7.25 -11.72 -6.23
C GLU A 68 8.71 -12.13 -5.92
N CYS A 69 9.64 -11.18 -6.01
CA CYS A 69 11.04 -11.43 -5.70
C CYS A 69 11.25 -11.83 -4.24
N ALA A 70 10.63 -11.14 -3.29
CA ALA A 70 10.74 -11.44 -1.86
C ALA A 70 10.19 -12.84 -1.52
N LEU A 71 9.07 -13.22 -2.12
CA LEU A 71 8.50 -14.57 -1.97
C LEU A 71 9.45 -15.63 -2.50
N MET A 72 10.06 -15.42 -3.68
CA MET A 72 11.05 -16.36 -4.21
C MET A 72 12.30 -16.47 -3.33
N MET A 73 12.78 -15.36 -2.78
CA MET A 73 13.90 -15.39 -1.82
C MET A 73 13.54 -16.22 -0.57
N GLN A 74 12.30 -16.13 -0.10
CA GLN A 74 11.84 -16.93 1.04
C GLN A 74 11.69 -18.42 0.68
N VAL A 75 11.24 -18.74 -0.53
CA VAL A 75 11.20 -20.12 -1.04
C VAL A 75 12.60 -20.71 -1.12
N ASP A 76 13.56 -20.02 -1.77
CA ASP A 76 14.96 -20.49 -1.87
C ASP A 76 15.58 -20.72 -0.48
N ARG A 77 15.38 -19.78 0.45
CA ARG A 77 15.82 -19.94 1.84
C ARG A 77 15.23 -21.19 2.49
N SER A 78 13.92 -21.41 2.29
CA SER A 78 13.21 -22.54 2.90
C SER A 78 13.67 -23.88 2.31
N LEU A 79 13.96 -23.94 1.01
CA LEU A 79 14.48 -25.14 0.36
C LEU A 79 15.92 -25.46 0.77
N ARG A 80 16.77 -24.43 0.97
CA ARG A 80 18.15 -24.61 1.45
C ARG A 80 18.22 -25.01 2.92
N SER A 81 17.23 -24.67 3.73
CA SER A 81 17.18 -25.03 5.15
C SER A 81 16.70 -26.46 5.42
N VAL A 82 16.17 -27.16 4.40
CA VAL A 82 15.80 -28.57 4.51
C VAL A 82 17.05 -29.42 4.24
N PRO A 83 17.45 -30.34 5.15
CA PRO A 83 18.54 -31.27 4.88
C PRO A 83 18.25 -32.04 3.61
N GLN A 84 19.15 -31.98 2.64
CA GLN A 84 19.10 -32.89 1.50
C GLN A 84 19.54 -34.26 2.02
N GLY A 85 18.65 -35.24 1.89
CA GLY A 85 18.89 -36.62 2.29
C GLY A 85 20.06 -37.26 1.56
#